data_AF-A0A498MXR0-F1
#
_entry.id   AF-A0A498MXR0-F1
#
_cell.length_a   1.000
_cell.length_b   1.000
_cell.length_c   1.000
_cell.angle_alpha   90.00
_cell.angle_beta   90.00
_cell.angle_gamma   90.00
#
_symmetry.space_group_name_H-M   'P 1'
#
loop_
_entity.id
_entity.type
_entity.pdbx_description
1 polymer ?
#
loop_
_entity_poly.entity_id
_entity_poly.type
_entity_poly.pdbx_seq_one_letter_code
_entity_poly.pdbx_strand_id
1 'polypeptide(L)'
;MENWFAKQYGNILSIRILGSRIVVLIGYKTVKQVYLQEGDNLADRPKLPIFYDTFGDKGLVAANGYSWKQQRRFALSTLQNFGMGKKSLEPSIQLECHLLNEAISSQPFDPHILLSNAVSNVICVLVFGDRFEYSDNDFQTLLKKIRDSVVFWGSIWVQLYNMFPWLIRRVPGPHKKIITVCQEVIDFIQGKVNAHRVDYDPSNPRDYIDCFLAEMEKPEDDTDAGFDVETLCFCTLDLFFGGTETTSTTLCWGLLYMMKYPEIQAKVQEEIDRVVGGSRQPSLSDRDNMPYTNAVIHEIQRIGNTVPLNLVRATVKETQIGKYFIPKGTVVIGSLTSVLFDESEWETPHSFNPGHFLDNEGKFRRRDAFLPFSLDYDPSKPQDYIDCFLAKMEKLKDDTAAGFDVENLCICTLDLFVAGSETTFTTLYWGLLYMMKYPEIQARVQEEIDCVVGGSSLSGRDNMPYTNAVIHEIQWIGNIGTAVIGSLTSVLFDESEWETPHSFNPGHFLDAEGKFRRRDAFLPFSLGLIGANGYKRKRQMRFALSTLLTFGLGKKSL
;
A
#
# COMPACT_ATOMS: atom_id res chain seq x y z
N MET A 1 -14.69 -18.17 9.53
CA MET A 1 -13.94 -18.72 10.69
C MET A 1 -13.19 -17.62 11.44
N GLU A 2 -12.41 -16.77 10.76
CA GLU A 2 -11.68 -15.65 11.38
C GLU A 2 -12.59 -14.66 12.13
N ASN A 3 -13.73 -14.27 11.54
CA ASN A 3 -14.72 -13.41 12.22
C ASN A 3 -15.27 -14.03 13.51
N TRP A 4 -15.35 -15.36 13.59
CA TRP A 4 -15.74 -16.04 14.82
C TRP A 4 -14.65 -15.92 15.88
N PHE A 5 -13.39 -16.16 15.52
CA PHE A 5 -12.25 -15.98 16.43
C PHE A 5 -12.12 -14.54 16.91
N ALA A 6 -12.28 -13.55 16.03
CA ALA A 6 -12.27 -12.14 16.41
C ALA A 6 -13.38 -11.78 17.40
N LYS A 7 -14.59 -12.33 17.21
CA LYS A 7 -15.69 -12.14 18.17
C LYS A 7 -15.42 -12.76 19.54
N GLN A 8 -14.70 -13.87 19.62
CA GLN A 8 -14.43 -14.58 20.87
C GLN A 8 -13.19 -14.05 21.61
N TYR A 9 -12.12 -13.74 20.90
CA TYR A 9 -10.80 -13.44 21.47
C TYR A 9 -10.31 -12.01 21.18
N GLY A 10 -11.05 -11.26 20.36
CA GLY A 10 -10.65 -9.95 19.87
C GLY A 10 -9.83 -10.00 18.58
N ASN A 11 -9.56 -8.81 18.04
CA ASN A 11 -8.91 -8.64 16.74
C ASN A 11 -7.40 -8.93 16.72
N ILE A 12 -6.78 -9.09 17.89
CA ILE A 12 -5.39 -9.52 18.04
C ILE A 12 -5.42 -10.79 18.86
N LEU A 13 -5.09 -11.92 18.22
CA LEU A 13 -5.10 -13.22 18.88
C LEU A 13 -3.74 -13.91 18.76
N SER A 14 -3.43 -14.74 19.75
CA SER A 14 -2.24 -15.59 19.71
C SER A 14 -2.65 -17.04 19.58
N ILE A 15 -2.11 -17.71 18.57
CA ILE A 15 -2.20 -19.15 18.38
C ILE A 15 -0.86 -19.76 18.75
N ARG A 16 -0.89 -20.80 19.58
CA ARG A 16 0.29 -21.62 19.86
C ARG A 16 0.12 -22.97 19.19
N ILE A 17 0.93 -23.22 18.16
CA ILE A 17 0.97 -24.51 17.48
C ILE A 17 2.28 -25.18 17.91
N LEU A 18 2.17 -26.19 18.78
CA LEU A 18 3.28 -27.02 19.29
C LEU A 18 4.54 -26.25 19.71
N GLY A 19 4.37 -25.10 20.38
CA GLY A 19 5.47 -24.30 20.95
C GLY A 19 5.78 -23.02 20.17
N SER A 20 5.51 -22.98 18.87
CA SER A 20 5.63 -21.77 18.06
C SER A 20 4.47 -20.83 18.33
N ARG A 21 4.78 -19.58 18.71
CA ARG A 21 3.80 -18.52 18.93
C ARG A 21 3.58 -17.77 17.63
N ILE A 22 2.32 -17.72 17.19
CA ILE A 22 1.86 -16.93 16.05
C ILE A 22 0.87 -15.90 16.58
N VAL A 23 1.03 -14.66 16.15
CA VAL A 23 0.08 -13.57 16.40
C VAL A 23 -0.68 -13.31 15.10
N VAL A 24 -2.00 -13.32 15.16
CA VAL A 24 -2.86 -13.04 14.02
C VAL A 24 -3.59 -11.73 14.26
N LEU A 25 -3.49 -10.81 13.30
CA LEU A 25 -4.20 -9.54 13.26
C LEU A 25 -5.40 -9.69 12.32
N ILE A 26 -6.58 -9.35 12.84
CA ILE A 26 -7.86 -9.52 12.15
C ILE A 26 -8.57 -8.17 12.04
N GLY A 27 -9.14 -7.91 10.87
CA GLY A 27 -9.92 -6.72 10.55
C GLY A 27 -9.06 -5.56 10.06
N TYR A 28 -9.65 -4.76 9.19
CA TYR A 28 -8.97 -3.66 8.48
C TYR A 28 -8.25 -2.70 9.43
N LYS A 29 -8.96 -2.19 10.43
CA LYS A 29 -8.43 -1.19 11.37
C LYS A 29 -7.20 -1.70 12.11
N THR A 30 -7.25 -2.94 12.60
CA THR A 30 -6.15 -3.56 13.34
C THR A 30 -4.94 -3.79 12.46
N VAL A 31 -5.13 -4.39 11.27
CA VAL A 31 -4.03 -4.66 10.34
C VAL A 31 -3.38 -3.35 9.89
N LYS A 32 -4.18 -2.35 9.49
CA LYS A 32 -3.68 -1.04 9.08
C LYS A 32 -2.91 -0.34 10.20
N GLN A 33 -3.49 -0.25 11.39
CA GLN A 33 -2.86 0.42 12.52
C GLN A 33 -1.52 -0.23 12.87
N VAL A 34 -1.48 -1.55 13.02
CA VAL A 34 -0.27 -2.25 13.46
C VAL A 34 0.83 -2.19 12.39
N TYR A 35 0.51 -2.38 11.11
CA TYR A 35 1.54 -2.33 10.07
C TYR A 35 2.09 -0.90 9.83
N LEU A 36 1.27 0.14 10.06
CA LEU A 36 1.73 1.53 9.98
C LEU A 36 2.56 1.95 11.21
N GLN A 37 2.11 1.60 12.42
CA GLN A 37 2.78 2.01 13.66
C GLN A 37 4.03 1.18 13.95
N GLU A 38 3.97 -0.12 13.69
CA GLU A 38 5.01 -1.09 14.05
C GLU A 38 5.74 -1.66 12.82
N GLY A 39 5.68 -0.97 11.67
CA GLY A 39 6.23 -1.43 10.40
C GLY A 39 7.69 -1.86 10.47
N ASP A 40 8.55 -1.03 11.09
CA ASP A 40 9.97 -1.38 11.33
C ASP A 40 10.11 -2.61 12.23
N ASN A 41 9.28 -2.68 13.26
CA ASN A 41 9.34 -3.74 14.24
C ASN A 41 8.78 -5.06 13.69
N LEU A 42 8.04 -5.02 12.57
CA LEU A 42 7.50 -6.16 11.85
C LEU A 42 8.17 -6.36 10.48
N ALA A 43 9.34 -5.77 10.24
CA ALA A 43 9.99 -5.82 8.94
C ALA A 43 10.50 -7.22 8.58
N ASP A 44 10.94 -8.00 9.59
CA ASP A 44 11.58 -9.31 9.39
C ASP A 44 10.63 -10.37 8.80
N ARG A 45 11.22 -11.40 8.22
CA ARG A 45 10.62 -12.63 7.72
C ARG A 45 10.95 -13.76 8.68
N PRO A 46 9.98 -14.62 9.03
CA PRO A 46 10.21 -15.70 9.96
C PRO A 46 11.11 -16.78 9.34
N LYS A 47 12.06 -17.29 10.12
CA LYS A 47 12.91 -18.42 9.74
C LYS A 47 12.16 -19.76 9.92
N LEU A 48 11.11 -19.97 9.14
CA LEU A 48 10.34 -21.22 9.15
C LEU A 48 11.14 -22.33 8.44
N PRO A 49 11.23 -23.56 9.00
CA PRO A 49 12.07 -24.62 8.43
C PRO A 49 11.82 -24.92 6.95
N ILE A 50 10.56 -25.04 6.51
CA ILE A 50 10.28 -25.32 5.08
C ILE A 50 10.63 -24.12 4.19
N PHE A 51 10.44 -22.90 4.68
CA PHE A 51 10.81 -21.70 3.91
C PHE A 51 12.32 -21.61 3.78
N TYR A 52 13.05 -21.83 4.86
CA TYR A 52 14.52 -21.82 4.85
C TYR A 52 15.09 -22.93 3.97
N ASP A 53 14.55 -24.15 4.05
CA ASP A 53 15.02 -25.27 3.24
C ASP A 53 14.65 -25.12 1.74
N THR A 54 13.73 -24.21 1.40
CA THR A 54 13.29 -23.96 0.01
C THR A 54 13.92 -22.72 -0.61
N PHE A 55 14.00 -21.62 0.15
CA PHE A 55 14.42 -20.30 -0.31
C PHE A 55 15.70 -19.79 0.38
N GLY A 56 16.23 -20.54 1.35
CA GLY A 56 17.37 -20.10 2.16
C GLY A 56 17.05 -18.87 3.00
N ASP A 57 18.08 -18.04 3.20
CA ASP A 57 18.01 -16.69 3.79
C ASP A 57 18.40 -15.59 2.79
N LYS A 58 18.32 -15.90 1.49
CA LYS A 58 18.65 -15.01 0.36
C LYS A 58 17.38 -14.58 -0.39
N GLY A 59 17.55 -13.73 -1.40
CA GLY A 59 16.45 -13.23 -2.23
C GLY A 59 15.73 -12.01 -1.65
N LEU A 60 14.54 -11.76 -2.19
CA LEU A 60 13.66 -10.62 -1.86
C LEU A 60 12.53 -11.00 -0.89
N VAL A 61 12.15 -12.28 -0.86
CA VAL A 61 11.00 -12.78 -0.12
C VAL A 61 11.39 -13.29 1.27
N ALA A 62 12.50 -14.03 1.40
CA ALA A 62 12.90 -14.71 2.64
C ALA A 62 14.04 -14.04 3.41
N ALA A 63 14.85 -13.21 2.74
CA ALA A 63 15.99 -12.52 3.34
C ALA A 63 15.56 -11.47 4.38
N ASN A 64 16.51 -11.11 5.25
CA ASN A 64 16.33 -10.15 6.35
C ASN A 64 17.53 -9.20 6.48
N GLY A 65 17.33 -8.11 7.23
CA GLY A 65 18.42 -7.22 7.63
C GLY A 65 18.96 -6.35 6.49
N TYR A 66 20.27 -6.08 6.54
CA TYR A 66 20.93 -5.12 5.65
C TYR A 66 20.96 -5.59 4.19
N SER A 67 21.37 -6.84 3.94
CA SER A 67 21.39 -7.43 2.60
C SER A 67 20.01 -7.35 1.94
N TRP A 68 18.95 -7.76 2.63
CA TRP A 68 17.58 -7.64 2.12
C TRP A 68 17.20 -6.20 1.72
N LYS A 69 17.57 -5.20 2.52
CA LYS A 69 17.29 -3.79 2.20
C LYS A 69 18.01 -3.36 0.92
N GLN A 70 19.28 -3.75 0.74
CA GLN A 70 20.04 -3.43 -0.46
C GLN A 70 19.49 -4.14 -1.69
N GLN A 71 19.26 -5.46 -1.60
CA GLN A 71 18.70 -6.25 -2.70
C GLN A 71 17.31 -5.76 -3.12
N ARG A 72 16.43 -5.44 -2.16
CA ARG A 72 15.10 -4.87 -2.43
C ARG A 72 15.18 -3.49 -3.09
N ARG A 73 16.05 -2.60 -2.59
CA ARG A 73 16.25 -1.27 -3.18
C ARG A 73 16.77 -1.37 -4.61
N PHE A 74 17.76 -2.24 -4.82
CA PHE A 74 18.32 -2.52 -6.14
C PHE A 74 17.23 -3.04 -7.10
N ALA A 75 16.51 -4.09 -6.72
CA ALA A 75 15.46 -4.67 -7.57
C ALA A 75 14.36 -3.67 -7.93
N LEU A 76 13.88 -2.89 -6.96
CA LEU A 76 12.88 -1.86 -7.23
C LEU A 76 13.39 -0.79 -8.19
N SER A 77 14.61 -0.31 -7.99
CA SER A 77 15.23 0.70 -8.87
C SER A 77 15.41 0.16 -10.29
N THR A 78 15.93 -1.06 -10.43
CA THR A 78 16.18 -1.70 -11.72
C THR A 78 14.88 -1.96 -12.48
N LEU A 79 13.86 -2.53 -11.83
CA LEU A 79 12.56 -2.75 -12.45
C LEU A 79 11.90 -1.43 -12.89
N GLN A 80 11.99 -0.38 -12.08
CA GLN A 80 11.48 0.95 -12.45
C GLN A 80 12.24 1.56 -13.63
N ASN A 81 13.55 1.30 -13.75
CA ASN A 81 14.35 1.74 -14.89
C ASN A 81 13.94 1.03 -16.18
N PHE A 82 13.68 -0.28 -16.12
CA PHE A 82 13.14 -1.05 -17.25
C PHE A 82 11.65 -0.83 -17.54
N GLY A 83 10.99 0.06 -16.80
CA GLY A 83 9.65 0.54 -17.13
C GLY A 83 8.52 -0.03 -16.30
N MET A 84 8.80 -0.79 -15.24
CA MET A 84 7.76 -1.22 -14.30
C MET A 84 7.05 0.01 -13.72
N GLY A 85 5.73 0.08 -13.91
CA GLY A 85 4.90 1.22 -13.49
C GLY A 85 5.00 2.45 -14.40
N LYS A 86 5.69 2.35 -15.54
CA LYS A 86 5.83 3.40 -16.56
C LYS A 86 5.26 2.91 -17.91
N LYS A 87 5.03 3.85 -18.83
CA LYS A 87 4.56 3.54 -20.20
C LYS A 87 5.58 2.76 -21.04
N SER A 88 6.86 2.67 -20.63
CA SER A 88 7.88 1.96 -21.40
C SER A 88 7.73 0.43 -21.39
N LEU A 89 7.06 -0.15 -20.39
CA LEU A 89 6.74 -1.59 -20.36
C LEU A 89 5.46 -1.94 -21.14
N GLU A 90 4.64 -0.93 -21.44
CA GLU A 90 3.35 -1.10 -22.10
C GLU A 90 3.44 -1.82 -23.46
N PRO A 91 4.42 -1.52 -24.35
CA PRO A 91 4.55 -2.25 -25.61
C PRO A 91 4.79 -3.75 -25.43
N SER A 92 5.55 -4.16 -24.42
CA SER A 92 5.80 -5.58 -24.13
C SER A 92 4.53 -6.28 -23.64
N ILE A 93 3.72 -5.60 -22.82
CA ILE A 93 2.42 -6.11 -22.39
C ILE A 93 1.46 -6.23 -23.58
N GLN A 94 1.38 -5.20 -24.44
CA GLN A 94 0.55 -5.22 -25.65
C GLN A 94 0.95 -6.33 -26.62
N LEU A 95 2.25 -6.56 -26.79
CA LEU A 95 2.76 -7.67 -27.58
C LEU A 95 2.29 -9.01 -27.01
N GLU A 96 2.45 -9.24 -25.71
CA GLU A 96 1.98 -10.50 -25.10
C GLU A 96 0.45 -10.64 -25.13
N CYS A 97 -0.31 -9.54 -25.01
CA CYS A 97 -1.76 -9.56 -25.22
C CYS A 97 -2.13 -9.96 -26.66
N HIS A 98 -1.39 -9.48 -27.65
CA HIS A 98 -1.59 -9.88 -29.05
C HIS A 98 -1.37 -11.38 -29.25
N LEU A 99 -0.24 -11.89 -28.77
CA LEU A 99 0.15 -13.29 -28.92
C LEU A 99 -0.77 -14.23 -28.13
N LEU A 100 -1.22 -13.80 -26.94
CA LEU A 100 -2.23 -14.52 -26.17
C LEU A 100 -3.55 -14.64 -26.96
N ASN A 101 -4.01 -13.56 -27.60
CA ASN A 101 -5.22 -13.58 -28.41
C ASN A 101 -5.11 -14.53 -29.61
N GLU A 102 -3.93 -14.63 -30.24
CA GLU A 102 -3.66 -15.60 -31.31
C GLU A 102 -3.63 -17.05 -30.80
N ALA A 103 -3.13 -17.26 -29.59
CA ALA A 103 -3.04 -18.58 -28.97
C ALA A 103 -4.38 -19.12 -28.43
N ILE A 104 -5.36 -18.24 -28.17
CA ILE A 104 -6.67 -18.63 -27.67
C ILE A 104 -7.45 -19.42 -28.75
N SER A 105 -7.86 -20.63 -28.40
CA SER A 105 -8.68 -21.49 -29.27
C SER A 105 -10.16 -21.11 -29.21
N SER A 106 -10.89 -21.37 -30.30
CA SER A 106 -12.35 -21.30 -30.33
C SER A 106 -13.04 -22.53 -29.68
N GLN A 107 -12.29 -23.57 -29.32
CA GLN A 107 -12.80 -24.76 -28.61
C GLN A 107 -12.61 -24.61 -27.10
N PRO A 108 -13.41 -25.27 -26.24
CA PRO A 108 -13.21 -25.23 -24.78
C PRO A 108 -11.80 -25.68 -24.36
N PHE A 109 -11.13 -24.89 -23.53
CA PHE A 109 -9.78 -25.14 -23.03
C PHE A 109 -9.60 -24.68 -21.58
N ASP A 110 -8.53 -25.13 -20.92
CA ASP A 110 -8.09 -24.59 -19.63
C ASP A 110 -7.18 -23.36 -19.89
N PRO A 111 -7.60 -22.13 -19.49
CA PRO A 111 -6.85 -20.92 -19.78
C PRO A 111 -5.60 -20.74 -18.90
N HIS A 112 -5.44 -21.50 -17.82
CA HIS A 112 -4.42 -21.22 -16.82
C HIS A 112 -3.00 -21.23 -17.38
N ILE A 113 -2.65 -22.22 -18.22
CA ILE A 113 -1.29 -22.34 -18.77
C ILE A 113 -1.02 -21.18 -19.75
N LEU A 114 -1.98 -20.85 -20.62
CA LEU A 114 -1.83 -19.75 -21.57
C LEU A 114 -1.70 -18.40 -20.87
N LEU A 115 -2.52 -18.13 -19.85
CA LEU A 115 -2.44 -16.93 -19.04
C LEU A 115 -1.13 -16.87 -18.26
N SER A 116 -0.70 -17.99 -17.67
CA SER A 116 0.57 -18.05 -16.96
C SER A 116 1.72 -17.77 -17.91
N ASN A 117 1.69 -18.30 -19.14
CA ASN A 117 2.72 -18.03 -20.14
C ASN A 117 2.80 -16.56 -20.53
N ALA A 118 1.65 -15.94 -20.85
CA ALA A 118 1.57 -14.51 -21.18
C ALA A 118 2.14 -13.62 -20.07
N VAL A 119 1.72 -13.87 -18.84
CA VAL A 119 2.18 -13.14 -17.66
C VAL A 119 3.68 -13.38 -17.41
N SER A 120 4.12 -14.64 -17.53
CA SER A 120 5.53 -15.01 -17.32
C SER A 120 6.42 -14.31 -18.32
N ASN A 121 6.00 -14.22 -19.59
CA ASN A 121 6.79 -13.55 -20.61
C ASN A 121 7.03 -12.06 -20.32
N VAL A 122 6.06 -11.37 -19.71
CA VAL A 122 6.25 -9.97 -19.29
C VAL A 122 7.37 -9.85 -18.25
N ILE A 123 7.42 -10.75 -17.26
CA ILE A 123 8.51 -10.73 -16.26
C ILE A 123 9.82 -11.30 -16.83
N CYS A 124 9.77 -12.27 -17.75
CA CYS A 124 10.94 -12.80 -18.44
C CYS A 124 11.65 -11.72 -19.26
N VAL A 125 10.93 -10.84 -19.95
CA VAL A 125 11.55 -9.72 -20.67
C VAL A 125 12.29 -8.77 -19.70
N LEU A 126 11.74 -8.53 -18.51
CA LEU A 126 12.38 -7.67 -17.51
C LEU A 126 13.60 -8.33 -16.85
N VAL A 127 13.58 -9.65 -16.71
CA VAL A 127 14.55 -10.38 -15.88
C VAL A 127 15.61 -11.13 -16.69
N PHE A 128 15.23 -11.69 -17.83
CA PHE A 128 16.09 -12.48 -18.74
C PHE A 128 16.34 -11.80 -20.10
N GLY A 129 15.74 -10.63 -20.34
CA GLY A 129 15.85 -9.91 -21.61
C GLY A 129 15.13 -10.56 -22.80
N ASP A 130 14.48 -11.70 -22.60
CA ASP A 130 13.88 -12.50 -23.67
C ASP A 130 12.54 -13.12 -23.25
N ARG A 131 11.71 -13.45 -24.25
CA ARG A 131 10.41 -14.11 -24.11
C ARG A 131 10.48 -15.57 -24.58
N PHE A 132 9.56 -16.39 -24.09
CA PHE A 132 9.44 -17.78 -24.52
C PHE A 132 8.26 -17.96 -25.48
N GLU A 133 8.45 -18.85 -26.45
CA GLU A 133 7.36 -19.24 -27.36
C GLU A 133 6.28 -20.02 -26.61
N TYR A 134 5.03 -19.86 -27.03
CA TYR A 134 3.91 -20.59 -26.43
C TYR A 134 3.98 -22.09 -26.71
N SER A 135 4.76 -22.52 -27.70
CA SER A 135 5.03 -23.92 -28.04
C SER A 135 6.19 -24.55 -27.26
N ASP A 136 6.91 -23.77 -26.45
CA ASP A 136 8.06 -24.27 -25.68
C ASP A 136 7.58 -25.23 -24.58
N ASN A 137 7.78 -26.53 -24.80
CA ASN A 137 7.37 -27.59 -23.88
C ASN A 137 8.13 -27.55 -22.54
N ASP A 138 9.39 -27.11 -22.55
CA ASP A 138 10.21 -27.06 -21.33
C ASP A 138 9.73 -25.90 -20.45
N PHE A 139 9.46 -24.74 -21.05
CA PHE A 139 8.91 -23.60 -20.34
C PHE A 139 7.49 -23.88 -19.82
N GLN A 140 6.61 -24.46 -20.64
CA GLN A 140 5.29 -24.89 -20.16
C GLN A 140 5.37 -25.88 -19.00
N THR A 141 6.32 -26.82 -19.06
CA THR A 141 6.53 -27.79 -17.98
C THR A 141 6.99 -27.10 -16.69
N LEU A 142 7.88 -26.11 -16.80
CA LEU A 142 8.31 -25.28 -15.68
C LEU A 142 7.13 -24.55 -15.03
N LEU A 143 6.30 -23.86 -15.83
CA LEU A 143 5.12 -23.14 -15.35
C LEU A 143 4.10 -24.07 -14.66
N LYS A 144 3.89 -25.26 -15.23
CA LYS A 144 3.02 -26.27 -14.62
C LYS A 144 3.54 -26.74 -13.26
N LYS A 145 4.85 -26.96 -13.14
CA LYS A 145 5.48 -27.33 -11.86
C LYS A 145 5.36 -26.21 -10.82
N ILE A 146 5.53 -24.95 -11.23
CA ILE A 146 5.33 -23.76 -10.38
C ILE A 146 3.91 -23.71 -9.84
N ARG A 147 2.90 -23.79 -10.71
CA ARG A 147 1.49 -23.83 -10.32
C ARG A 147 1.19 -24.97 -9.34
N ASP A 148 1.61 -26.18 -9.69
CA ASP A 148 1.37 -27.35 -8.85
C ASP A 148 2.04 -27.18 -7.47
N SER A 149 3.16 -26.46 -7.36
CA SER A 149 3.85 -26.15 -6.10
C SER A 149 3.02 -25.25 -5.16
N VAL A 150 2.23 -24.32 -5.71
CA VAL A 150 1.47 -23.30 -4.96
C VAL A 150 0.38 -23.93 -4.10
N VAL A 151 -0.32 -24.92 -4.65
CA VAL A 151 -1.35 -25.68 -3.91
C VAL A 151 -0.75 -26.38 -2.69
N PHE A 152 0.52 -26.82 -2.77
CA PHE A 152 1.18 -27.47 -1.64
C PHE A 152 1.56 -26.52 -0.51
N TRP A 153 1.85 -25.25 -0.81
CA TRP A 153 2.14 -24.23 0.23
C TRP A 153 0.98 -24.05 1.21
N GLY A 154 -0.27 -24.23 0.75
CA GLY A 154 -1.48 -24.23 1.58
C GLY A 154 -1.81 -25.56 2.27
N SER A 155 -1.00 -26.61 2.10
CA SER A 155 -1.34 -27.96 2.59
C SER A 155 -0.91 -28.22 4.04
N ILE A 156 -1.52 -29.22 4.67
CA ILE A 156 -1.17 -29.68 6.03
C ILE A 156 0.30 -30.13 6.13
N TRP A 157 0.91 -30.56 5.03
CA TRP A 157 2.30 -31.01 5.00
C TRP A 157 3.30 -29.92 5.33
N VAL A 158 3.02 -28.67 4.93
CA VAL A 158 3.87 -27.50 5.24
C VAL A 158 3.83 -27.20 6.73
N GLN A 159 2.64 -27.30 7.34
CA GLN A 159 2.50 -27.15 8.78
C GLN A 159 3.27 -28.25 9.52
N LEU A 160 3.09 -29.51 9.13
CA LEU A 160 3.83 -30.63 9.70
C LEU A 160 5.34 -30.47 9.55
N TYR A 161 5.81 -29.97 8.40
CA TYR A 161 7.23 -29.73 8.16
C TYR A 161 7.79 -28.67 9.11
N ASN A 162 7.08 -27.55 9.27
CA ASN A 162 7.48 -26.49 10.19
C ASN A 162 7.44 -26.94 11.65
N MET A 163 6.52 -27.86 12.00
CA MET A 163 6.34 -28.39 13.35
C MET A 163 7.39 -29.46 13.70
N PHE A 164 7.68 -30.38 12.78
CA PHE A 164 8.58 -31.51 13.02
C PHE A 164 9.62 -31.66 11.89
N PRO A 165 10.48 -30.64 11.67
CA PRO A 165 11.39 -30.64 10.52
C PRO A 165 12.35 -31.83 10.55
N TRP A 166 12.82 -32.23 11.73
CA TRP A 166 13.72 -33.38 11.90
C TRP A 166 13.10 -34.70 11.44
N LEU A 167 11.79 -34.88 11.62
CA LEU A 167 11.08 -36.09 11.21
C LEU A 167 10.68 -35.99 9.75
N ILE A 168 10.02 -34.89 9.37
CA ILE A 168 9.42 -34.74 8.05
C ILE A 168 10.48 -34.68 6.95
N ARG A 169 11.65 -34.08 7.18
CA ARG A 169 12.80 -34.14 6.23
C ARG A 169 13.14 -35.57 5.79
N ARG A 170 12.93 -36.56 6.67
CA ARG A 170 13.25 -37.97 6.41
C ARG A 170 12.10 -38.73 5.74
N VAL A 171 10.86 -38.30 5.97
CA VAL A 171 9.66 -38.97 5.46
C VAL A 171 9.45 -38.64 3.97
N PRO A 172 9.11 -39.60 3.09
CA PRO A 172 8.72 -39.28 1.72
C PRO A 172 7.39 -38.53 1.71
N GLY A 173 7.25 -37.52 0.85
CA GLY A 173 6.01 -36.77 0.77
C GLY A 173 6.07 -35.59 -0.20
N PRO A 174 4.93 -34.90 -0.39
CA PRO A 174 4.81 -33.81 -1.35
C PRO A 174 5.73 -32.62 -1.04
N HIS A 175 6.11 -32.42 0.23
CA HIS A 175 7.05 -31.36 0.63
C HIS A 175 8.43 -31.51 -0.04
N LYS A 176 8.90 -32.74 -0.33
CA LYS A 176 10.16 -32.94 -1.07
C LYS A 176 10.03 -32.50 -2.52
N LYS A 177 8.85 -32.69 -3.12
CA LYS A 177 8.56 -32.25 -4.49
C LYS A 177 8.69 -30.73 -4.62
N ILE A 178 8.27 -29.96 -3.62
CA ILE A 178 8.41 -28.49 -3.62
C ILE A 178 9.87 -28.09 -3.68
N ILE A 179 10.70 -28.67 -2.80
CA ILE A 179 12.14 -28.39 -2.75
C ILE A 179 12.79 -28.75 -4.09
N THR A 180 12.44 -29.90 -4.68
CA THR A 180 12.93 -30.29 -6.01
C THR A 180 12.50 -29.32 -7.10
N VAL A 181 11.24 -28.89 -7.12
CA VAL A 181 10.74 -27.92 -8.12
C VAL A 181 11.47 -26.59 -7.98
N CYS A 182 11.66 -26.08 -6.76
CA CYS A 182 12.42 -24.85 -6.54
C CYS A 182 13.86 -25.00 -7.02
N GLN A 183 14.51 -26.13 -6.77
CA GLN A 183 15.86 -26.39 -7.29
C GLN A 183 15.89 -26.42 -8.82
N GLU A 184 14.93 -27.07 -9.48
CA GLU A 184 14.85 -27.09 -10.95
C GLU A 184 14.69 -25.68 -11.54
N VAL A 185 13.92 -24.79 -10.89
CA VAL A 185 13.77 -23.40 -11.32
C VAL A 185 15.09 -22.63 -11.09
N ILE A 186 15.78 -22.86 -9.97
CA ILE A 186 17.10 -22.27 -9.70
C ILE A 186 18.11 -22.72 -10.74
N ASP A 187 18.13 -24.01 -11.09
CA ASP A 187 19.05 -24.57 -12.09
C ASP A 187 18.78 -23.94 -13.48
N PHE A 188 17.51 -23.77 -13.85
CA PHE A 188 17.10 -23.05 -15.05
C PHE A 188 17.60 -21.59 -15.06
N ILE A 189 17.41 -20.88 -13.94
CA ILE A 189 17.89 -19.49 -13.77
C ILE A 189 19.41 -19.43 -13.84
N GLN A 190 20.12 -20.36 -13.19
CA GLN A 190 21.57 -20.43 -13.23
C GLN A 190 22.08 -20.64 -14.66
N GLY A 191 21.38 -21.46 -15.46
CA GLY A 191 21.64 -21.60 -16.89
C GLY A 191 21.52 -20.26 -17.63
N LYS A 192 20.48 -19.48 -17.35
CA LYS A 192 20.30 -18.13 -17.91
C LYS A 192 21.38 -17.16 -17.45
N VAL A 193 21.73 -17.12 -16.17
CA VAL A 193 22.81 -16.28 -15.64
C VAL A 193 24.14 -16.61 -16.31
N ASN A 194 24.44 -17.90 -16.51
CA ASN A 194 25.65 -18.33 -17.21
C ASN A 194 25.66 -17.89 -18.68
N ALA A 195 24.51 -17.92 -19.37
CA ALA A 195 24.40 -17.42 -20.73
C ALA A 195 24.68 -15.90 -20.80
N HIS A 196 24.11 -15.11 -19.87
CA HIS A 196 24.33 -13.66 -19.82
C HIS A 196 25.80 -13.33 -19.59
N ARG A 197 26.52 -14.11 -18.77
CA ARG A 197 27.98 -13.92 -18.55
C ARG A 197 28.84 -14.10 -19.79
N VAL A 198 28.38 -14.85 -20.80
CA VAL A 198 29.16 -15.09 -22.02
C VAL A 198 29.11 -13.89 -22.96
N ASP A 199 27.98 -13.18 -23.02
CA ASP A 199 27.75 -12.05 -23.92
C ASP A 199 27.49 -10.73 -23.18
N TYR A 200 27.92 -10.67 -21.92
CA TYR A 200 27.74 -9.53 -21.03
C TYR A 200 28.47 -8.28 -21.54
N ASP A 201 27.73 -7.17 -21.66
CA ASP A 201 28.26 -5.83 -21.97
C ASP A 201 27.90 -4.85 -20.83
N PRO A 202 28.88 -4.43 -20.01
CA PRO A 202 28.67 -3.46 -18.93
C PRO A 202 28.10 -2.11 -19.40
N SER A 203 28.31 -1.75 -20.67
CA SER A 203 27.90 -0.45 -21.22
C SER A 203 26.42 -0.41 -21.59
N ASN A 204 25.80 -1.58 -21.78
CA ASN A 204 24.44 -1.71 -22.26
C ASN A 204 23.72 -2.89 -21.59
N PRO A 205 23.39 -2.78 -20.30
CA PRO A 205 22.70 -3.84 -19.57
C PRO A 205 21.31 -4.06 -20.17
N ARG A 206 21.00 -5.32 -20.52
CA ARG A 206 19.76 -5.68 -21.24
C ARG A 206 18.56 -5.84 -20.32
N ASP A 207 18.80 -6.31 -19.09
CA ASP A 207 17.77 -6.76 -18.15
C ASP A 207 18.28 -6.74 -16.70
N TYR A 208 17.45 -7.25 -15.78
CA TYR A 208 17.79 -7.36 -14.36
C TYR A 208 19.08 -8.14 -14.10
N ILE A 209 19.34 -9.24 -14.83
CA ILE A 209 20.54 -10.07 -14.61
C ILE A 209 21.79 -9.28 -14.97
N ASP A 210 21.82 -8.63 -16.14
CA ASP A 210 22.96 -7.81 -16.54
C ASP A 210 23.20 -6.64 -15.56
N CYS A 211 22.14 -5.97 -15.11
CA CYS A 211 22.28 -4.92 -14.10
C CYS A 211 22.88 -5.46 -12.79
N PHE A 212 22.46 -6.65 -12.36
CA PHE A 212 22.97 -7.26 -11.14
C PHE A 212 24.44 -7.68 -11.30
N LEU A 213 24.80 -8.24 -12.45
CA LEU A 213 26.20 -8.56 -12.79
C LEU A 213 27.07 -7.29 -12.77
N ALA A 214 26.58 -6.17 -13.29
CA ALA A 214 27.26 -4.88 -13.22
C ALA A 214 27.42 -4.37 -11.78
N GLU A 215 26.43 -4.59 -10.92
CA GLU A 215 26.54 -4.24 -9.49
C GLU A 215 27.60 -5.10 -8.79
N MET A 216 27.72 -6.39 -9.16
CA MET A 216 28.75 -7.30 -8.63
C MET A 216 30.18 -6.94 -9.05
N GLU A 217 30.37 -6.22 -10.17
CA GLU A 217 31.68 -5.80 -10.65
C GLU A 217 32.20 -4.51 -10.01
N LYS A 218 31.34 -3.78 -9.29
CA LYS A 218 31.76 -2.59 -8.55
C LYS A 218 32.77 -2.98 -7.46
N PRO A 219 33.73 -2.10 -7.11
CA PRO A 219 34.72 -2.37 -6.07
C PRO A 219 34.05 -2.84 -4.78
N GLU A 220 34.67 -3.80 -4.08
CA GLU A 220 34.17 -4.44 -2.84
C GLU A 220 34.11 -3.49 -1.62
N ASP A 221 33.41 -2.37 -1.74
CA ASP A 221 33.24 -1.42 -0.64
C ASP A 221 32.16 -1.92 0.36
N ASP A 222 31.27 -2.83 -0.07
CA ASP A 222 30.14 -3.32 0.75
C ASP A 222 29.85 -4.83 0.55
N THR A 223 30.71 -5.68 1.12
CA THR A 223 30.53 -7.14 1.11
C THR A 223 29.28 -7.60 1.87
N ASP A 224 28.82 -6.82 2.86
CA ASP A 224 27.65 -7.12 3.68
C ASP A 224 26.32 -6.97 2.90
N ALA A 225 26.32 -6.27 1.77
CA ALA A 225 25.17 -6.19 0.88
C ALA A 225 24.84 -7.53 0.17
N GLY A 226 25.82 -8.44 0.07
CA GLY A 226 25.61 -9.81 -0.39
C GLY A 226 25.30 -9.95 -1.88
N PHE A 227 25.85 -9.09 -2.74
CA PHE A 227 25.75 -9.23 -4.20
C PHE A 227 26.63 -10.38 -4.70
N ASP A 228 26.07 -11.59 -4.70
CA ASP A 228 26.70 -12.81 -5.20
C ASP A 228 25.77 -13.56 -6.16
N VAL A 229 26.31 -14.55 -6.88
CA VAL A 229 25.57 -15.33 -7.90
C VAL A 229 24.38 -16.07 -7.31
N GLU A 230 24.54 -16.61 -6.11
CA GLU A 230 23.48 -17.35 -5.45
C GLU A 230 22.34 -16.39 -5.07
N THR A 231 22.65 -15.22 -4.53
CA THR A 231 21.68 -14.16 -4.24
C THR A 231 20.98 -13.67 -5.51
N LEU A 232 21.71 -13.50 -6.62
CA LEU A 232 21.11 -13.21 -7.94
C LEU A 232 20.09 -14.28 -8.34
N CYS A 233 20.45 -15.56 -8.26
CA CYS A 233 19.52 -16.64 -8.59
C CYS A 233 18.26 -16.64 -7.73
N PHE A 234 18.38 -16.40 -6.41
CA PHE A 234 17.23 -16.31 -5.51
C PHE A 234 16.39 -15.05 -5.75
N CYS A 235 17.00 -13.89 -6.00
CA CYS A 235 16.26 -12.68 -6.34
C CYS A 235 15.49 -12.85 -7.66
N THR A 236 16.12 -13.45 -8.67
CA THR A 236 15.50 -13.75 -9.96
C THR A 236 14.36 -14.77 -9.82
N LEU A 237 14.54 -15.79 -8.97
CA LEU A 237 13.48 -16.76 -8.63
C LEU A 237 12.27 -16.04 -8.02
N ASP A 238 12.50 -15.15 -7.05
CA ASP A 238 11.43 -14.40 -6.38
C ASP A 238 10.67 -13.49 -7.34
N LEU A 239 11.37 -12.80 -8.24
CA LEU A 239 10.76 -11.95 -9.26
C LEU A 239 9.95 -12.79 -10.26
N PHE A 240 10.52 -13.87 -10.78
CA PHE A 240 9.87 -14.74 -11.76
C PHE A 240 8.63 -15.44 -11.19
N PHE A 241 8.77 -16.08 -10.03
CA PHE A 241 7.66 -16.78 -9.36
C PHE A 241 6.56 -15.80 -8.93
N GLY A 242 6.94 -14.71 -8.26
CA GLY A 242 6.01 -13.70 -7.76
C GLY A 242 5.29 -12.94 -8.89
N GLY A 243 5.98 -12.64 -9.98
CA GLY A 243 5.39 -11.97 -11.15
C GLY A 243 4.40 -12.84 -11.92
N THR A 244 4.61 -14.16 -11.90
CA THR A 244 3.86 -15.13 -12.71
C THR A 244 2.56 -15.59 -12.04
N GLU A 245 2.65 -16.31 -10.93
CA GLU A 245 1.52 -17.12 -10.45
C GLU A 245 0.39 -16.27 -9.89
N THR A 246 0.69 -15.22 -9.14
CA THR A 246 -0.35 -14.39 -8.50
C THR A 246 -1.18 -13.65 -9.53
N THR A 247 -0.55 -13.17 -10.59
CA THR A 247 -1.21 -12.44 -11.67
C THR A 247 -2.03 -13.39 -12.54
N SER A 248 -1.47 -14.54 -12.94
CA SER A 248 -2.20 -15.54 -13.72
C SER A 248 -3.43 -16.07 -12.97
N THR A 249 -3.30 -16.37 -11.67
CA THR A 249 -4.41 -16.77 -10.80
C THR A 249 -5.49 -15.69 -10.73
N THR A 250 -5.10 -14.42 -10.63
CA THR A 250 -6.04 -13.28 -10.61
C THR A 250 -6.80 -13.17 -11.94
N LEU A 251 -6.12 -13.37 -13.07
CA LEU A 251 -6.76 -13.38 -14.40
C LEU A 251 -7.72 -14.57 -14.54
N CYS A 252 -7.37 -15.76 -14.04
CA CYS A 252 -8.27 -16.91 -13.98
C CYS A 252 -9.54 -16.60 -13.17
N TRP A 253 -9.41 -15.97 -12.00
CA TRP A 253 -10.57 -15.47 -11.25
C TRP A 253 -11.37 -14.46 -12.05
N GLY A 254 -10.70 -13.55 -12.76
CA GLY A 254 -11.34 -12.60 -13.66
C GLY A 254 -12.22 -13.28 -14.71
N LEU A 255 -11.68 -14.24 -15.45
CA LEU A 255 -12.44 -15.01 -16.44
C LEU A 255 -13.61 -15.77 -15.80
N LEU A 256 -13.38 -16.40 -14.64
CA LEU A 256 -14.42 -17.12 -13.91
C LEU A 256 -15.58 -16.19 -13.52
N TYR A 257 -15.28 -14.99 -13.03
CA TYR A 257 -16.29 -14.00 -12.66
C TYR A 257 -17.01 -13.40 -13.87
N MET A 258 -16.32 -13.19 -15.01
CA MET A 258 -16.99 -12.79 -16.25
C MET A 258 -17.99 -13.84 -16.74
N MET A 259 -17.61 -15.12 -16.70
CA MET A 259 -18.50 -16.23 -17.06
C MET A 259 -19.69 -16.37 -16.11
N LYS A 260 -19.48 -16.10 -14.82
CA LYS A 260 -20.53 -16.18 -13.79
C LYS A 260 -21.50 -15.00 -13.85
N TYR A 261 -21.04 -13.82 -14.25
CA TYR A 261 -21.80 -12.57 -14.29
C TYR A 261 -21.75 -11.95 -15.70
N PRO A 262 -22.44 -12.56 -16.68
CA PRO A 262 -22.39 -12.12 -18.08
C PRO A 262 -22.87 -10.68 -18.28
N GLU A 263 -23.74 -10.16 -17.41
CA GLU A 263 -24.18 -8.77 -17.39
C GLU A 263 -23.06 -7.79 -17.01
N ILE A 264 -22.13 -8.20 -16.15
CA ILE A 264 -20.94 -7.41 -15.82
C ILE A 264 -19.96 -7.46 -16.99
N GLN A 265 -19.76 -8.64 -17.60
CA GLN A 265 -18.94 -8.78 -18.80
C GLN A 265 -19.45 -7.89 -19.94
N ALA A 266 -20.75 -7.87 -20.20
CA ALA A 266 -21.35 -7.04 -21.24
C ALA A 266 -21.10 -5.54 -21.02
N LYS A 267 -21.19 -5.05 -19.78
CA LYS A 267 -20.89 -3.65 -19.43
C LYS A 267 -19.41 -3.30 -19.61
N VAL A 268 -18.51 -4.23 -19.28
CA VAL A 268 -17.07 -4.05 -19.54
C VAL A 268 -16.81 -3.96 -21.04
N GLN A 269 -17.43 -4.83 -21.84
CA GLN A 269 -17.31 -4.81 -23.30
C GLN A 269 -17.87 -3.51 -23.89
N GLU A 270 -19.04 -3.05 -23.45
CA GLU A 270 -19.62 -1.77 -23.87
C GLU A 270 -18.69 -0.58 -23.57
N GLU A 271 -18.06 -0.57 -22.39
CA GLU A 271 -17.10 0.48 -22.04
C GLU A 271 -15.81 0.41 -22.86
N ILE A 272 -15.28 -0.79 -23.13
CA ILE A 272 -14.15 -1.00 -24.04
C ILE A 272 -14.48 -0.48 -25.45
N ASP A 273 -15.64 -0.86 -25.99
CA ASP A 273 -16.06 -0.45 -27.34
C ASP A 273 -16.25 1.06 -27.44
N ARG A 274 -16.74 1.70 -26.37
CA ARG A 274 -16.94 3.15 -26.31
C ARG A 274 -15.63 3.93 -26.21
N VAL A 275 -14.68 3.48 -25.40
CA VAL A 275 -13.45 4.24 -25.07
C VAL A 275 -12.28 3.88 -25.98
N VAL A 276 -12.08 2.59 -26.22
CA VAL A 276 -10.97 2.05 -27.00
C VAL A 276 -11.40 1.86 -28.46
N GLY A 277 -12.60 1.29 -28.67
CA GLY A 277 -13.10 0.88 -29.97
C GLY A 277 -12.36 -0.34 -30.54
N GLY A 278 -12.71 -0.72 -31.78
CA GLY A 278 -12.16 -1.92 -32.44
C GLY A 278 -10.90 -1.69 -33.28
N SER A 279 -10.39 -0.46 -33.38
CA SER A 279 -9.32 -0.09 -34.33
C SER A 279 -7.90 -0.13 -33.76
N ARG A 280 -7.76 -0.24 -32.43
CA ARG A 280 -6.46 -0.23 -31.73
C ARG A 280 -6.50 -1.14 -30.49
N GLN A 281 -5.33 -1.49 -29.99
CA GLN A 281 -5.23 -2.15 -28.69
C GLN A 281 -5.51 -1.19 -27.52
N PRO A 282 -5.99 -1.72 -26.37
CA PRO A 282 -6.05 -0.98 -25.11
C PRO A 282 -4.66 -0.46 -24.68
N SER A 283 -4.67 0.69 -24.02
CA SER A 283 -3.49 1.38 -23.49
C SER A 283 -3.67 1.74 -22.01
N LEU A 284 -2.58 1.97 -21.27
CA LEU A 284 -2.64 2.39 -19.87
C LEU A 284 -3.36 3.75 -19.69
N SER A 285 -3.30 4.61 -20.71
CA SER A 285 -4.04 5.89 -20.72
C SER A 285 -5.55 5.74 -20.79
N ASP A 286 -6.07 4.59 -21.21
CA ASP A 286 -7.52 4.37 -21.29
C ASP A 286 -8.15 4.14 -19.91
N ARG A 287 -7.35 3.68 -18.93
CA ARG A 287 -7.81 3.32 -17.57
C ARG A 287 -8.62 4.42 -16.90
N ASP A 288 -8.17 5.67 -17.00
CA ASP A 288 -8.81 6.81 -16.33
C ASP A 288 -10.16 7.17 -16.97
N ASN A 289 -10.41 6.72 -18.21
CA ASN A 289 -11.67 6.88 -18.94
C ASN A 289 -12.56 5.62 -18.88
N MET A 290 -12.12 4.56 -18.19
CA MET A 290 -12.82 3.29 -18.06
C MET A 290 -13.10 2.94 -16.59
N PRO A 291 -13.89 3.79 -15.88
CA PRO A 291 -14.10 3.64 -14.45
C PRO A 291 -14.78 2.31 -14.08
N TYR A 292 -15.67 1.79 -14.91
CA TYR A 292 -16.38 0.54 -14.62
C TYR A 292 -15.45 -0.68 -14.73
N THR A 293 -14.65 -0.75 -15.79
CA THR A 293 -13.64 -1.79 -16.02
C THR A 293 -12.59 -1.75 -14.92
N ASN A 294 -12.15 -0.55 -14.52
CA ASN A 294 -11.22 -0.38 -13.42
C ASN A 294 -11.81 -0.89 -12.09
N ALA A 295 -13.07 -0.56 -11.81
CA ALA A 295 -13.79 -1.07 -10.64
C ALA A 295 -13.94 -2.60 -10.65
N VAL A 296 -14.21 -3.19 -11.82
CA VAL A 296 -14.30 -4.64 -12.01
C VAL A 296 -12.96 -5.33 -11.73
N ILE A 297 -11.84 -4.79 -12.24
CA ILE A 297 -10.49 -5.32 -11.97
C ILE A 297 -10.19 -5.29 -10.46
N HIS A 298 -10.52 -4.19 -9.79
CA HIS A 298 -10.33 -4.07 -8.34
C HIS A 298 -11.20 -5.05 -7.57
N GLU A 299 -12.46 -5.24 -7.98
CA GLU A 299 -13.35 -6.20 -7.34
C GLU A 299 -12.89 -7.65 -7.56
N ILE A 300 -12.34 -7.99 -8.73
CA ILE A 300 -11.70 -9.30 -9.00
C ILE A 300 -10.56 -9.54 -8.02
N GLN A 301 -9.67 -8.56 -7.82
CA GLN A 301 -8.57 -8.67 -6.87
C GLN A 301 -9.06 -8.81 -5.42
N ARG A 302 -10.07 -8.04 -5.03
CA ARG A 302 -10.64 -8.07 -3.66
C ARG A 302 -11.24 -9.43 -3.34
N ILE A 303 -12.14 -9.92 -4.19
CA ILE A 303 -12.85 -11.18 -3.92
C ILE A 303 -12.01 -12.41 -4.26
N GLY A 304 -11.11 -12.30 -5.24
CA GLY A 304 -10.18 -13.36 -5.62
C GLY A 304 -9.20 -13.68 -4.49
N ASN A 305 -8.79 -12.65 -3.72
CA ASN A 305 -8.04 -12.78 -2.47
C ASN A 305 -6.88 -13.80 -2.57
N THR A 306 -6.05 -13.63 -3.60
CA THR A 306 -5.03 -14.60 -4.03
C THR A 306 -4.02 -14.95 -2.93
N VAL A 307 -3.74 -14.02 -2.00
CA VAL A 307 -2.80 -14.21 -0.88
C VAL A 307 -3.52 -13.96 0.46
N PRO A 308 -4.40 -14.88 0.91
CA PRO A 308 -5.37 -14.63 1.97
C PRO A 308 -4.76 -14.32 3.34
N LEU A 309 -3.59 -14.88 3.63
CA LEU A 309 -2.89 -14.74 4.92
C LEU A 309 -1.73 -13.75 4.85
N ASN A 310 -1.59 -13.01 3.75
CA ASN A 310 -0.42 -12.16 3.50
C ASN A 310 0.90 -12.97 3.45
N LEU A 311 2.01 -12.29 3.18
CA LEU A 311 3.33 -12.82 3.51
C LEU A 311 3.60 -12.62 5.00
N VAL A 312 4.06 -13.70 5.63
CA VAL A 312 4.25 -13.76 7.08
C VAL A 312 5.40 -12.84 7.49
N ARG A 313 5.18 -12.04 8.54
CA ARG A 313 6.18 -11.15 9.14
C ARG A 313 6.69 -11.72 10.46
N ALA A 314 7.80 -11.20 10.95
CA ALA A 314 8.35 -11.52 12.25
C ALA A 314 8.76 -10.24 12.98
N THR A 315 8.66 -10.26 14.32
CA THR A 315 9.08 -9.12 15.13
C THR A 315 10.61 -9.02 15.18
N VAL A 316 11.18 -7.89 14.78
CA VAL A 316 12.65 -7.61 14.78
C VAL A 316 13.22 -7.51 16.19
N LYS A 317 12.43 -6.95 17.11
CA LYS A 317 12.71 -6.82 18.54
C LYS A 317 11.43 -7.05 19.34
N GLU A 318 11.57 -7.08 20.65
CA GLU A 318 10.40 -7.07 21.52
C GLU A 318 9.59 -5.80 21.26
N THR A 319 8.28 -5.94 21.01
CA THR A 319 7.40 -4.83 20.66
C THR A 319 6.05 -4.96 21.36
N GLN A 320 5.36 -3.84 21.50
CA GLN A 320 4.01 -3.78 22.04
C GLN A 320 3.01 -3.64 20.88
N ILE A 321 2.14 -4.63 20.70
CA ILE A 321 1.04 -4.57 19.73
C ILE A 321 -0.26 -4.36 20.50
N GLY A 322 -0.80 -3.14 20.43
CA GLY A 322 -1.94 -2.72 21.26
C GLY A 322 -1.61 -2.80 22.74
N LYS A 323 -2.29 -3.68 23.48
CA LYS A 323 -2.04 -3.90 24.91
C LYS A 323 -1.13 -5.11 25.21
N TYR A 324 -0.62 -5.78 24.18
CA TYR A 324 0.10 -7.04 24.32
C TYR A 324 1.59 -6.87 24.07
N PHE A 325 2.40 -7.49 24.91
CA PHE A 325 3.84 -7.58 24.73
C PHE A 325 4.21 -8.80 23.88
N ILE A 326 4.88 -8.55 22.75
CA ILE A 326 5.22 -9.56 21.76
C ILE A 326 6.75 -9.72 21.72
N PRO A 327 7.28 -10.91 22.10
CA PRO A 327 8.73 -11.15 22.10
C PRO A 327 9.34 -11.09 20.70
N LYS A 328 10.64 -10.77 20.62
CA LYS A 328 11.44 -10.84 19.39
C LYS A 328 11.31 -12.20 18.70
N GLY A 329 11.32 -12.20 17.37
CA GLY A 329 11.18 -13.40 16.54
C GLY A 329 9.78 -14.01 16.50
N THR A 330 8.77 -13.38 17.11
CA THR A 330 7.38 -13.86 17.05
C THR A 330 6.83 -13.66 15.64
N VAL A 331 6.17 -14.70 15.12
CA VAL A 331 5.49 -14.69 13.84
C VAL A 331 4.23 -13.82 13.93
N VAL A 332 4.06 -12.88 12.99
CA VAL A 332 2.89 -12.00 12.90
C VAL A 332 2.25 -12.13 11.52
N ILE A 333 0.94 -12.38 11.50
CA ILE A 333 0.12 -12.56 10.30
C ILE A 333 -0.97 -11.50 10.30
N GLY A 334 -0.93 -10.57 9.35
CA GLY A 334 -2.05 -9.68 9.06
C GLY A 334 -2.99 -10.32 8.03
N SER A 335 -4.13 -10.86 8.45
CA SER A 335 -5.05 -11.55 7.53
C SER A 335 -5.63 -10.58 6.50
N LEU A 336 -5.23 -10.70 5.24
CA LEU A 336 -5.82 -9.92 4.14
C LEU A 336 -7.27 -10.35 3.88
N THR A 337 -7.60 -11.62 4.13
CA THR A 337 -8.99 -12.10 4.06
C THR A 337 -9.89 -11.29 4.97
N SER A 338 -9.45 -11.06 6.22
CA SER A 338 -10.23 -10.28 7.18
C SER A 338 -10.38 -8.80 6.79
N VAL A 339 -9.48 -8.27 5.96
CA VAL A 339 -9.51 -6.89 5.46
C VAL A 339 -10.39 -6.77 4.21
N LEU A 340 -10.18 -7.63 3.23
CA LEU A 340 -10.86 -7.61 1.93
C LEU A 340 -12.33 -8.07 2.03
N PHE A 341 -12.71 -8.70 3.15
CA PHE A 341 -14.08 -9.12 3.47
C PHE A 341 -14.60 -8.48 4.77
N ASP A 342 -14.01 -7.38 5.24
CA ASP A 342 -14.45 -6.67 6.44
C ASP A 342 -15.86 -6.08 6.22
N GLU A 343 -16.87 -6.60 6.95
CA GLU A 343 -18.27 -6.14 6.86
C GLU A 343 -18.45 -4.66 7.25
N SER A 344 -17.48 -4.04 7.93
CA SER A 344 -17.52 -2.61 8.24
C SER A 344 -16.99 -1.72 7.10
N GLU A 345 -16.25 -2.30 6.15
CA GLU A 345 -15.63 -1.59 5.03
C GLU A 345 -16.23 -1.94 3.67
N TRP A 346 -16.94 -3.07 3.56
CA TRP A 346 -17.56 -3.54 2.31
C TRP A 346 -19.04 -3.82 2.55
N GLU A 347 -19.90 -3.22 1.73
CA GLU A 347 -21.36 -3.32 1.86
C GLU A 347 -21.87 -4.75 1.60
N THR A 348 -21.30 -5.43 0.60
CA THR A 348 -21.62 -6.83 0.26
C THR A 348 -20.33 -7.66 0.13
N PRO A 349 -19.59 -7.91 1.22
CA PRO A 349 -18.20 -8.41 1.17
C PRO A 349 -18.07 -9.77 0.46
N HIS A 350 -19.10 -10.62 0.55
CA HIS A 350 -19.10 -11.96 -0.04
C HIS A 350 -19.72 -12.02 -1.45
N SER A 351 -20.16 -10.89 -1.99
CA SER A 351 -20.72 -10.79 -3.33
C SER A 351 -19.70 -10.13 -4.26
N PHE A 352 -19.68 -10.57 -5.52
CA PHE A 352 -18.89 -9.89 -6.55
C PHE A 352 -19.68 -8.66 -7.01
N ASN A 353 -19.25 -7.48 -6.57
CA ASN A 353 -19.96 -6.23 -6.78
C ASN A 353 -18.98 -5.11 -7.16
N PRO A 354 -18.82 -4.80 -8.46
CA PRO A 354 -17.99 -3.68 -8.91
C PRO A 354 -18.39 -2.33 -8.30
N GLY A 355 -19.63 -2.18 -7.83
CA GLY A 355 -20.12 -0.99 -7.14
C GLY A 355 -19.34 -0.61 -5.88
N HIS A 356 -18.60 -1.53 -5.26
CA HIS A 356 -17.72 -1.20 -4.13
C HIS A 356 -16.66 -0.13 -4.48
N PHE A 357 -16.24 -0.10 -5.75
CA PHE A 357 -15.21 0.79 -6.28
C PHE A 357 -15.79 1.89 -7.18
N LEU A 358 -17.10 2.14 -7.11
CA LEU A 358 -17.76 3.23 -7.82
C LEU A 358 -18.39 4.20 -6.82
N ASP A 359 -18.37 5.48 -7.12
CA ASP A 359 -19.16 6.48 -6.39
C ASP A 359 -20.57 6.64 -6.99
N ASN A 360 -21.36 7.55 -6.41
CA ASN A 360 -22.74 7.80 -6.84
C ASN A 360 -22.83 8.39 -8.27
N GLU A 361 -21.73 8.91 -8.81
CA GLU A 361 -21.64 9.43 -10.19
C GLU A 361 -21.14 8.36 -11.18
N GLY A 362 -20.81 7.17 -10.70
CA GLY A 362 -20.23 6.09 -11.52
C GLY A 362 -18.75 6.29 -11.82
N LYS A 363 -18.06 7.19 -11.12
CA LYS A 363 -16.60 7.34 -11.23
C LYS A 363 -15.90 6.33 -10.34
N PHE A 364 -14.69 5.95 -10.73
CA PHE A 364 -13.86 5.05 -9.96
C PHE A 364 -13.45 5.69 -8.62
N ARG A 365 -13.65 4.94 -7.53
CA ARG A 365 -13.29 5.30 -6.17
C ARG A 365 -12.37 4.23 -5.60
N ARG A 366 -11.13 4.59 -5.27
CA ARG A 366 -10.24 3.72 -4.49
C ARG A 366 -10.72 3.62 -3.05
N ARG A 367 -10.69 2.42 -2.47
CA ARG A 367 -11.01 2.15 -1.06
C ARG A 367 -9.72 1.95 -0.28
N ASP A 368 -9.58 2.58 0.89
CA ASP A 368 -8.39 2.38 1.73
C ASP A 368 -8.27 0.95 2.26
N ALA A 369 -9.40 0.24 2.41
CA ALA A 369 -9.44 -1.17 2.80
C ALA A 369 -9.03 -2.12 1.66
N PHE A 370 -8.78 -1.60 0.45
CA PHE A 370 -8.29 -2.39 -0.67
C PHE A 370 -6.78 -2.60 -0.56
N LEU A 371 -6.40 -3.69 0.12
CA LEU A 371 -5.01 -4.03 0.43
C LEU A 371 -4.59 -5.42 -0.09
N PRO A 372 -4.88 -5.80 -1.36
CA PRO A 372 -4.51 -7.12 -1.87
C PRO A 372 -2.99 -7.34 -1.96
N PHE A 373 -2.20 -6.25 -1.96
CA PHE A 373 -0.74 -6.27 -2.00
C PHE A 373 -0.11 -5.97 -0.63
N SER A 374 -0.85 -6.16 0.46
CA SER A 374 -0.46 -5.74 1.81
C SER A 374 -0.26 -4.22 1.96
N LEU A 375 -0.02 -3.79 3.19
CA LEU A 375 0.69 -2.55 3.46
C LEU A 375 2.18 -2.87 3.51
N ASP A 376 2.97 -2.14 2.75
CA ASP A 376 4.41 -2.32 2.72
C ASP A 376 5.07 -1.35 3.70
N TYR A 377 6.02 -1.89 4.46
CA TYR A 377 7.09 -1.10 5.05
C TYR A 377 8.06 -0.74 3.92
N ASP A 378 8.10 0.55 3.58
CA ASP A 378 9.02 1.08 2.58
C ASP A 378 10.12 1.87 3.30
N PRO A 379 11.33 1.29 3.48
CA PRO A 379 12.44 1.99 4.13
C PRO A 379 12.97 3.17 3.32
N SER A 380 12.59 3.30 2.04
CA SER A 380 12.90 4.46 1.19
C SER A 380 11.88 5.59 1.30
N LYS A 381 10.72 5.31 1.92
CA LYS A 381 9.79 6.34 2.34
C LYS A 381 10.16 6.73 3.76
N PRO A 382 10.64 7.97 3.98
CA PRO A 382 10.77 8.45 5.34
C PRO A 382 9.44 8.29 6.07
N GLN A 383 9.44 7.49 7.13
CA GLN A 383 8.26 7.31 7.99
C GLN A 383 7.99 8.55 8.82
N ASP A 384 9.00 9.40 9.01
CA ASP A 384 8.80 10.73 9.53
C ASP A 384 8.47 11.68 8.37
N TYR A 385 7.27 12.26 8.42
CA TYR A 385 6.83 13.24 7.43
C TYR A 385 7.79 14.44 7.34
N ILE A 386 8.59 14.68 8.38
CA ILE A 386 9.68 15.66 8.41
C ILE A 386 10.80 15.28 7.43
N ASP A 387 11.25 14.04 7.40
CA ASP A 387 12.29 13.59 6.47
C ASP A 387 11.79 13.57 5.03
N CYS A 388 10.48 13.34 4.82
CA CYS A 388 9.84 13.43 3.51
C CYS A 388 9.77 14.89 3.00
N PHE A 389 9.50 15.83 3.91
CA PHE A 389 9.55 17.26 3.65
C PHE A 389 10.98 17.73 3.35
N LEU A 390 11.96 17.31 4.16
CA LEU A 390 13.36 17.70 4.00
C LEU A 390 13.97 17.15 2.70
N ALA A 391 13.74 15.89 2.35
CA ALA A 391 14.22 15.30 1.10
C ALA A 391 13.62 15.99 -0.16
N LYS A 392 12.39 16.50 -0.05
CA LYS A 392 11.74 17.24 -1.14
C LYS A 392 12.20 18.69 -1.20
N MET A 393 12.49 19.32 -0.06
CA MET A 393 13.13 20.62 0.03
C MET A 393 14.57 20.60 -0.53
N GLU A 394 15.30 19.52 -0.30
CA GLU A 394 16.66 19.32 -0.81
C GLU A 394 16.66 19.19 -2.34
N LYS A 395 15.71 18.41 -2.89
CA LYS A 395 15.46 18.33 -4.34
C LYS A 395 15.08 19.67 -4.98
N LEU A 396 14.32 20.51 -4.29
CA LEU A 396 13.93 21.84 -4.77
C LEU A 396 15.08 22.85 -4.66
N LYS A 397 16.08 22.57 -3.82
CA LYS A 397 17.28 23.40 -3.66
C LYS A 397 18.24 23.27 -4.84
N ASP A 398 18.27 22.11 -5.49
CA ASP A 398 19.09 21.84 -6.68
C ASP A 398 18.51 22.47 -7.95
N ASP A 399 17.19 22.70 -8.00
CA ASP A 399 16.50 23.46 -9.06
C ASP A 399 16.60 24.98 -8.83
N THR A 400 17.82 25.50 -8.89
CA THR A 400 18.22 26.92 -8.67
C THR A 400 17.68 27.95 -9.68
N ALA A 401 16.48 27.77 -10.21
CA ALA A 401 15.76 28.77 -11.01
C ALA A 401 14.44 29.24 -10.38
N ALA A 402 13.94 28.56 -9.35
CA ALA A 402 12.76 28.99 -8.61
C ALA A 402 13.18 29.56 -7.25
N GLY A 403 13.19 30.89 -7.11
CA GLY A 403 13.23 31.51 -5.79
C GLY A 403 12.11 30.99 -4.90
N PHE A 404 12.24 31.18 -3.58
CA PHE A 404 11.21 30.90 -2.58
C PHE A 404 9.92 31.67 -2.90
N ASP A 405 9.09 31.12 -3.78
CA ASP A 405 7.80 31.67 -4.18
C ASP A 405 6.69 31.07 -3.30
N VAL A 406 5.82 31.95 -2.81
CA VAL A 406 4.65 31.65 -1.99
C VAL A 406 3.75 30.61 -2.66
N GLU A 407 3.74 30.55 -3.99
CA GLU A 407 2.93 29.59 -4.75
C GLU A 407 3.48 28.14 -4.64
N ASN A 408 4.79 27.95 -4.75
CA ASN A 408 5.44 26.64 -4.54
C ASN A 408 5.36 26.19 -3.08
N LEU A 409 5.40 27.14 -2.14
CA LEU A 409 5.19 26.88 -0.71
C LEU A 409 3.76 26.44 -0.43
N CYS A 410 2.76 27.09 -1.03
CA CYS A 410 1.35 26.69 -0.94
C CYS A 410 1.10 25.28 -1.49
N ILE A 411 1.73 24.92 -2.61
CA ILE A 411 1.61 23.58 -3.21
C ILE A 411 2.22 22.51 -2.28
N CYS A 412 3.40 22.74 -1.72
CA CYS A 412 4.01 21.84 -0.75
C CYS A 412 3.19 21.72 0.56
N THR A 413 2.54 22.82 0.95
CA THR A 413 1.68 22.89 2.15
C THR A 413 0.34 22.16 1.95
N LEU A 414 -0.22 22.20 0.74
CA LEU A 414 -1.42 21.45 0.34
C LEU A 414 -1.14 19.94 0.27
N ASP A 415 0.01 19.54 -0.26
CA ASP A 415 0.41 18.12 -0.33
C ASP A 415 0.59 17.51 1.08
N LEU A 416 1.13 18.27 2.04
CA LEU A 416 1.23 17.86 3.45
C LEU A 416 -0.13 17.74 4.15
N PHE A 417 -1.10 18.59 3.76
CA PHE A 417 -2.47 18.54 4.26
C PHE A 417 -3.20 17.26 3.80
N VAL A 418 -2.93 16.80 2.58
CA VAL A 418 -3.46 15.53 2.04
C VAL A 418 -2.81 14.31 2.72
N ALA A 419 -1.63 14.47 3.33
CA ALA A 419 -0.85 13.39 3.94
C ALA A 419 -1.21 13.04 5.40
N GLY A 420 -2.06 13.83 6.07
CA GLY A 420 -2.89 13.35 7.20
C GLY A 420 -2.43 13.58 8.65
N SER A 421 -1.74 14.67 9.03
CA SER A 421 -1.59 15.02 10.47
C SER A 421 -1.69 16.54 10.78
N GLU A 422 -2.67 16.93 11.60
CA GLU A 422 -2.94 18.34 11.96
C GLU A 422 -1.86 18.97 12.87
N THR A 423 -1.15 18.18 13.69
CA THR A 423 -0.24 18.69 14.75
C THR A 423 1.13 19.15 14.21
N THR A 424 1.71 18.40 13.28
CA THR A 424 2.99 18.75 12.64
C THR A 424 2.79 19.91 11.67
N PHE A 425 1.67 19.91 10.93
CA PHE A 425 1.22 21.03 10.10
C PHE A 425 1.12 22.33 10.91
N THR A 426 0.45 22.29 12.06
CA THR A 426 0.24 23.47 12.91
C THR A 426 1.57 24.04 13.42
N THR A 427 2.51 23.18 13.83
CA THR A 427 3.82 23.62 14.33
C THR A 427 4.67 24.27 13.21
N LEU A 428 4.70 23.67 12.02
CA LEU A 428 5.44 24.21 10.87
C LEU A 428 4.78 25.50 10.36
N TYR A 429 3.45 25.55 10.29
CA TYR A 429 2.70 26.73 9.88
C TYR A 429 2.89 27.92 10.84
N TRP A 430 2.78 27.70 12.14
CA TRP A 430 3.05 28.75 13.13
C TRP A 430 4.52 29.14 13.17
N GLY A 431 5.44 28.18 13.01
CA GLY A 431 6.87 28.48 12.93
C GLY A 431 7.20 29.40 11.74
N LEU A 432 6.62 29.11 10.57
CA LEU A 432 6.76 29.96 9.39
C LEU A 432 6.12 31.33 9.59
N LEU A 433 4.90 31.41 10.14
CA LEU A 433 4.22 32.67 10.43
C LEU A 433 4.98 33.55 11.43
N TYR A 434 5.55 32.95 12.47
CA TYR A 434 6.32 33.67 13.48
C TYR A 434 7.68 34.13 12.93
N MET A 435 8.36 33.33 12.10
CA MET A 435 9.57 33.77 11.40
C MET A 435 9.30 34.91 10.41
N MET A 436 8.16 34.88 9.69
CA MET A 436 7.75 35.98 8.81
C MET A 436 7.36 37.25 9.58
N LYS A 437 6.81 37.10 10.79
CA LYS A 437 6.38 38.21 11.64
C LYS A 437 7.53 38.87 12.40
N TYR A 438 8.60 38.13 12.67
CA TYR A 438 9.78 38.58 13.41
C TYR A 438 11.07 38.31 12.58
N PRO A 439 11.36 39.16 11.56
CA PRO A 439 12.48 38.96 10.63
C PRO A 439 13.84 38.90 11.33
N GLU A 440 13.99 39.53 12.49
CA GLU A 440 15.18 39.50 13.34
C GLU A 440 15.45 38.12 13.97
N ILE A 441 14.39 37.36 14.28
CA ILE A 441 14.51 35.97 14.76
C ILE A 441 14.88 35.06 13.59
N GLN A 442 14.24 35.27 12.43
CA GLN A 442 14.55 34.53 11.20
C GLN A 442 16.01 34.71 10.76
N ALA A 443 16.51 35.95 10.74
CA ALA A 443 17.89 36.24 10.36
C ALA A 443 18.91 35.56 11.28
N ARG A 444 18.62 35.51 12.58
CA ARG A 444 19.51 34.91 13.59
C ARG A 444 19.49 33.38 13.59
N VAL A 445 18.33 32.78 13.27
CA VAL A 445 18.21 31.34 13.00
C VAL A 445 18.98 30.98 11.73
N GLN A 446 18.86 31.80 10.68
CA GLN A 446 19.58 31.59 9.43
C GLN A 446 21.11 31.71 9.63
N GLU A 447 21.59 32.71 10.39
CA GLU A 447 23.01 32.83 10.74
C GLU A 447 23.54 31.62 11.53
N GLU A 448 22.77 31.08 12.47
CA GLU A 448 23.16 29.89 13.24
C GLU A 448 23.20 28.64 12.36
N ILE A 449 22.21 28.46 11.48
CA ILE A 449 22.18 27.38 10.48
C ILE A 449 23.38 27.48 9.54
N ASP A 450 23.67 28.67 9.01
CA ASP A 450 24.78 28.89 8.08
C ASP A 450 26.14 28.66 8.78
N CYS A 451 26.25 28.99 10.07
CA CYS A 451 27.44 28.76 10.88
C CYS A 451 27.68 27.28 11.23
N VAL A 452 26.61 26.49 11.45
CA VAL A 452 26.71 25.09 11.90
C VAL A 452 26.67 24.09 10.74
N VAL A 453 25.88 24.36 9.70
CA VAL A 453 25.57 23.39 8.62
C VAL A 453 26.42 23.63 7.36
N GLY A 454 27.10 24.78 7.26
CA GLY A 454 28.19 25.00 6.29
C GLY A 454 27.86 24.55 4.85
N GLY A 455 26.62 24.75 4.42
CA GLY A 455 26.17 24.52 3.04
C GLY A 455 25.90 23.08 2.58
N SER A 456 26.27 21.99 3.27
CA SER A 456 26.13 20.66 2.64
C SER A 456 26.08 19.40 3.54
N SER A 457 25.72 19.47 4.83
CA SER A 457 25.39 18.23 5.59
C SER A 457 24.64 18.49 6.91
N LEU A 458 23.57 17.71 7.16
CA LEU A 458 22.72 17.76 8.36
C LEU A 458 23.36 17.17 9.64
N SER A 459 24.65 16.81 9.63
CA SER A 459 25.32 16.11 10.74
C SER A 459 25.60 16.95 12.00
N GLY A 460 25.06 18.17 12.11
CA GLY A 460 25.30 19.11 13.21
C GLY A 460 24.06 19.59 13.99
N ARG A 461 22.86 19.03 13.77
CA ARG A 461 21.59 19.59 14.28
C ARG A 461 21.52 19.80 15.80
N ASP A 462 22.22 18.98 16.57
CA ASP A 462 22.21 19.03 18.03
C ASP A 462 23.03 20.22 18.58
N ASN A 463 23.81 20.91 17.72
CA ASN A 463 24.63 22.08 18.05
C ASN A 463 24.00 23.44 17.63
N MET A 464 22.69 23.51 17.44
CA MET A 464 21.95 24.76 17.14
C MET A 464 21.02 25.17 18.30
N PRO A 465 21.57 25.58 19.45
CA PRO A 465 20.79 25.84 20.66
C PRO A 465 19.77 26.96 20.51
N TYR A 466 20.05 27.99 19.68
CA TYR A 466 19.12 29.10 19.47
C TYR A 466 17.94 28.67 18.58
N THR A 467 18.20 27.93 17.51
CA THR A 467 17.20 27.36 16.60
C THR A 467 16.31 26.34 17.34
N ASN A 468 16.91 25.48 18.16
CA ASN A 468 16.17 24.55 19.01
C ASN A 468 15.31 25.28 20.06
N ALA A 469 15.81 26.36 20.66
CA ALA A 469 15.03 27.19 21.57
C ALA A 469 13.85 27.86 20.86
N VAL A 470 14.03 28.36 19.62
CA VAL A 470 12.95 28.93 18.81
C VAL A 470 11.90 27.88 18.46
N ILE A 471 12.30 26.66 18.08
CA ILE A 471 11.39 25.54 17.82
C ILE A 471 10.59 25.20 19.08
N HIS A 472 11.24 25.10 20.24
CA HIS A 472 10.57 24.82 21.50
C HIS A 472 9.66 25.96 21.94
N GLU A 473 10.01 27.22 21.69
CA GLU A 473 9.15 28.38 21.94
C GLU A 473 7.93 28.38 21.01
N ILE A 474 8.09 28.03 19.74
CA ILE A 474 6.99 27.85 18.78
C ILE A 474 6.08 26.69 19.22
N GLN A 475 6.65 25.59 19.70
CA GLN A 475 5.90 24.46 20.25
C GLN A 475 5.19 24.83 21.57
N TRP A 476 5.78 25.72 22.37
CA TRP A 476 5.21 26.20 23.64
C TRP A 476 4.08 27.21 23.41
N ILE A 477 4.28 28.21 22.54
CA ILE A 477 3.26 29.18 22.13
C ILE A 477 2.16 28.51 21.30
N GLY A 478 2.54 27.54 20.47
CA GLY A 478 1.66 26.71 19.64
C GLY A 478 0.93 25.60 20.42
N ASN A 479 1.22 25.44 21.71
CA ASN A 479 0.56 24.48 22.58
C ASN A 479 -0.85 24.98 22.92
N ILE A 480 -1.79 24.77 22.00
CA ILE A 480 -3.18 24.56 22.38
C ILE A 480 -3.15 23.21 23.11
N GLY A 481 -3.23 23.24 24.45
CA GLY A 481 -3.23 22.03 25.28
C GLY A 481 -4.26 21.00 24.81
N THR A 482 -4.22 19.79 25.39
CA THR A 482 -5.13 18.66 25.08
C THR A 482 -6.48 19.15 24.54
N ALA A 483 -6.66 19.07 23.22
CA ALA A 483 -7.93 19.40 22.61
C ALA A 483 -8.91 18.27 22.98
N VAL A 484 -9.70 18.50 24.02
CA VAL A 484 -10.92 17.72 24.24
C VAL A 484 -11.87 18.16 23.13
N ILE A 485 -11.83 17.45 22.01
CA ILE A 485 -12.87 17.54 21.00
C ILE A 485 -14.07 16.81 21.61
N GLY A 486 -14.93 17.56 22.29
CA GLY A 486 -16.25 17.06 22.64
C GLY A 486 -16.93 16.63 21.35
N SER A 487 -17.29 15.35 21.24
CA SER A 487 -18.08 14.87 20.11
C SER A 487 -19.42 15.61 20.17
N LEU A 488 -19.59 16.65 19.36
CA LEU A 488 -20.85 17.38 19.27
C LEU A 488 -21.97 16.44 18.84
N THR A 489 -21.62 15.41 18.07
CA THR A 489 -22.48 14.28 17.73
C THR A 489 -22.98 13.56 19.00
N SER A 490 -22.13 13.27 19.99
CA SER A 490 -22.62 12.58 21.20
C SER A 490 -23.57 13.43 22.05
N VAL A 491 -23.49 14.77 21.99
CA VAL A 491 -24.41 15.67 22.71
C VAL A 491 -25.70 15.93 21.94
N LEU A 492 -25.62 16.03 20.60
CA LEU A 492 -26.78 16.24 19.73
C LEU A 492 -27.60 14.97 19.53
N PHE A 493 -27.01 13.80 19.79
CA PHE A 493 -27.68 12.49 19.71
C PHE A 493 -27.90 11.83 21.09
N ASP A 494 -27.77 12.58 22.18
CA ASP A 494 -28.04 12.08 23.53
C ASP A 494 -29.56 11.92 23.76
N GLU A 495 -30.02 10.67 23.86
CA GLU A 495 -31.44 10.32 24.08
C GLU A 495 -31.99 10.82 25.42
N SER A 496 -31.13 11.21 26.37
CA SER A 496 -31.56 11.81 27.64
C SER A 496 -31.94 13.30 27.52
N GLU A 497 -31.42 14.00 26.51
CA GLU A 497 -31.65 15.44 26.28
C GLU A 497 -32.57 15.70 25.08
N TRP A 498 -32.65 14.75 24.13
CA TRP A 498 -33.45 14.82 22.91
C TRP A 498 -34.40 13.64 22.81
N GLU A 499 -35.71 13.89 22.68
CA GLU A 499 -36.72 12.82 22.60
C GLU A 499 -36.61 11.97 21.32
N THR A 500 -36.16 12.56 20.20
CA THR A 500 -36.01 11.85 18.92
C THR A 500 -34.73 12.29 18.18
N PRO A 501 -33.53 12.00 18.73
CA PRO A 501 -32.28 12.60 18.27
C PRO A 501 -31.92 12.26 16.81
N HIS A 502 -32.36 11.09 16.34
CA HIS A 502 -32.06 10.60 14.99
C HIS A 502 -33.06 11.04 13.92
N SER A 503 -34.10 11.81 14.26
CA SER A 503 -35.11 12.29 13.32
C SER A 503 -35.09 13.82 13.20
N PHE A 504 -35.29 14.31 11.97
CA PHE A 504 -35.40 15.75 11.72
C PHE A 504 -36.74 16.27 12.26
N ASN A 505 -36.72 16.79 13.50
CA ASN A 505 -37.90 17.26 14.21
C ASN A 505 -37.69 18.69 14.75
N PRO A 506 -38.22 19.72 14.05
CA PRO A 506 -38.12 21.11 14.51
C PRO A 506 -38.77 21.35 15.89
N GLY A 507 -39.68 20.48 16.32
CA GLY A 507 -40.35 20.54 17.62
C GLY A 507 -39.40 20.48 18.82
N HIS A 508 -38.16 19.99 18.65
CA HIS A 508 -37.16 20.01 19.72
C HIS A 508 -36.80 21.42 20.21
N PHE A 509 -37.05 22.44 19.39
CA PHE A 509 -36.79 23.86 19.69
C PHE A 509 -38.05 24.68 19.89
N LEU A 510 -39.21 24.05 20.06
CA LEU A 510 -40.49 24.72 20.28
C LEU A 510 -41.02 24.34 21.67
N ASP A 511 -41.62 25.30 22.37
CA ASP A 511 -42.41 25.01 23.58
C ASP A 511 -43.82 24.50 23.22
N ALA A 512 -44.62 24.14 24.24
CA ALA A 512 -45.95 23.57 24.06
C ALA A 512 -46.92 24.52 23.35
N GLU A 513 -46.62 25.82 23.36
CA GLU A 513 -47.35 26.89 22.71
C GLU A 513 -46.82 27.19 21.29
N GLY A 514 -45.81 26.45 20.82
CA GLY A 514 -45.24 26.56 19.47
C GLY A 514 -44.23 27.70 19.29
N LYS A 515 -43.71 28.26 20.37
CA LYS A 515 -42.73 29.36 20.33
C LYS A 515 -41.31 28.84 20.47
N PHE A 516 -40.38 29.51 19.79
CA PHE A 516 -38.97 29.12 19.82
C PHE A 516 -38.40 29.17 21.25
N ARG A 517 -37.93 28.02 21.70
CA ARG A 517 -37.24 27.81 22.96
C ARG A 517 -35.81 27.39 22.67
N ARG A 518 -34.86 28.14 23.22
CA ARG A 518 -33.45 27.77 23.20
C ARG A 518 -33.23 26.62 24.19
N ARG A 519 -32.58 25.53 23.76
CA ARG A 519 -32.11 24.46 24.63
C ARG A 519 -30.64 24.65 24.94
N ASP A 520 -30.28 24.50 26.20
CA ASP A 520 -28.89 24.67 26.65
C ASP A 520 -27.99 23.53 26.16
N ALA A 521 -28.54 22.33 25.99
CA ALA A 521 -27.88 21.19 25.36
C ALA A 521 -27.57 21.39 23.86
N PHE A 522 -28.18 22.38 23.19
CA PHE A 522 -27.92 22.65 21.78
C PHE A 522 -26.68 23.52 21.58
N LEU A 523 -25.58 22.86 21.22
CA LEU A 523 -24.29 23.48 20.96
C LEU A 523 -23.91 23.31 19.49
N PRO A 524 -24.39 24.18 18.58
CA PRO A 524 -24.11 24.03 17.15
C PRO A 524 -22.63 24.30 16.81
N PHE A 525 -21.87 24.89 17.74
CA PHE A 525 -20.45 25.18 17.62
C PHE A 525 -19.77 25.01 18.99
N SER A 526 -18.49 24.61 19.01
CA SER A 526 -17.75 24.38 20.24
C SER A 526 -17.73 25.62 21.15
N LEU A 527 -17.99 25.40 22.45
CA LEU A 527 -17.86 26.41 23.50
C LEU A 527 -16.39 26.55 23.89
N GLY A 528 -15.59 27.20 23.04
CA GLY A 528 -14.20 27.55 23.32
C GLY A 528 -13.95 29.05 23.16
N LEU A 529 -13.16 29.64 24.07
CA LEU A 529 -12.68 31.03 24.02
C LEU A 529 -11.83 31.24 22.75
N ILE A 530 -12.22 32.20 21.92
CA ILE A 530 -11.53 32.58 20.68
C ILE A 530 -10.56 33.73 20.98
N GLY A 531 -9.26 33.49 20.79
CA GLY A 531 -8.25 34.55 20.68
C GLY A 531 -8.49 35.39 19.42
N ALA A 532 -8.59 36.70 19.58
CA ALA A 532 -9.26 37.61 18.65
C ALA A 532 -8.49 37.91 17.35
N ASN A 533 -9.25 38.04 16.25
CA ASN A 533 -9.16 39.20 15.37
C ASN A 533 -10.54 39.54 14.76
N GLY A 534 -11.27 40.42 15.44
CA GLY A 534 -11.95 41.54 14.78
C GLY A 534 -13.20 41.36 13.92
N TYR A 535 -13.78 40.17 13.69
CA TYR A 535 -15.03 40.07 12.92
C TYR A 535 -16.25 39.71 13.77
N LYS A 536 -17.20 40.66 13.88
CA LYS A 536 -18.47 40.51 14.60
C LYS A 536 -19.32 39.34 14.06
N ARG A 537 -19.66 38.41 14.97
CA ARG A 537 -20.52 37.20 14.88
C ARG A 537 -21.96 37.34 14.31
N LYS A 538 -22.32 38.43 13.62
CA LYS A 538 -23.70 38.65 13.11
C LYS A 538 -23.88 38.48 11.59
N ARG A 539 -22.82 38.20 10.82
CA ARG A 539 -22.88 38.19 9.34
C ARG A 539 -23.14 36.82 8.70
N GLN A 540 -22.65 35.71 9.25
CA GLN A 540 -22.81 34.39 8.60
C GLN A 540 -24.24 33.82 8.67
N MET A 541 -24.94 34.00 9.79
CA MET A 541 -26.32 33.52 9.92
C MET A 541 -27.33 34.37 9.11
N ARG A 542 -27.02 35.66 8.87
CA ARG A 542 -27.80 36.51 7.95
C ARG A 542 -27.53 36.19 6.48
N PHE A 543 -26.35 35.67 6.15
CA PHE A 543 -26.03 35.18 4.81
C PHE A 543 -26.77 33.87 4.51
N ALA A 544 -26.81 32.94 5.46
CA ALA A 544 -27.61 31.70 5.32
C ALA A 544 -29.13 31.96 5.28
N LEU A 545 -29.65 32.89 6.10
CA LEU A 545 -31.07 33.29 6.02
C LEU A 545 -31.38 34.06 4.73
N SER A 546 -30.45 34.88 4.23
CA SER A 546 -30.58 35.58 2.94
C SER A 546 -30.64 34.60 1.79
N THR A 547 -29.82 33.54 1.80
CA THR A 547 -29.84 32.50 0.76
C THR A 547 -31.12 31.66 0.82
N LEU A 548 -31.63 31.34 2.02
CA LEU A 548 -32.92 30.66 2.20
C LEU A 548 -34.14 31.55 1.88
N LEU A 549 -34.03 32.88 2.00
CA LEU A 549 -35.06 33.84 1.58
C LEU A 549 -35.00 34.18 0.08
N THR A 550 -33.88 33.88 -0.60
CA THR A 550 -33.74 34.09 -2.06
C THR A 550 -34.25 32.88 -2.86
N PHE A 551 -34.23 31.68 -2.27
CA PHE A 551 -34.98 30.52 -2.75
C PHE A 551 -36.36 30.50 -2.09
N GLY A 552 -37.22 31.43 -2.51
CA GLY A 552 -38.53 31.65 -1.91
C GLY A 552 -39.42 30.40 -1.92
N LEU A 553 -39.69 29.87 -0.73
CA LEU A 553 -41.03 29.43 -0.37
C LEU A 553 -41.77 30.61 0.27
N GLY A 554 -42.77 31.14 -0.45
CA GLY A 554 -43.75 32.14 -0.01
C GLY A 554 -44.10 33.08 -1.17
N LYS A 555 -45.30 33.11 -1.76
CA LYS A 555 -46.64 32.99 -1.17
C LYS A 555 -47.63 32.37 -2.17
N LYS A 556 -48.53 31.52 -1.67
CA LYS A 556 -49.89 31.41 -2.20
C LYS A 556 -50.69 32.63 -1.72
N SER A 557 -51.44 33.28 -2.60
CA SER A 557 -52.69 33.96 -2.24
C SER A 557 -53.59 34.13 -3.46
N LEU A 558 -54.78 33.52 -3.32
CA LEU A 558 -55.99 33.49 -4.16
C LEU A 558 -55.94 32.65 -5.43
#